data_AF-A0A0J1F5B5-F1
#
_entry.id   AF-A0A0J1F5B5-F1
#
_cell.length_a   1.000
_cell.length_b   1.000
_cell.length_c   1.000
_cell.angle_alpha   90.00
_cell.angle_beta   90.00
_cell.angle_gamma   90.00
#
_symmetry.space_group_name_H-M   'P 1'
#
loop_
_entity.id
_entity.type
_entity.pdbx_description
1 polymer ?
#
loop_
_entity_poly.entity_id
_entity_poly.type
_entity_poly.pdbx_seq_one_letter_code
_entity_poly.pdbx_strand_id
1 'polypeptide(L)'
;MEHPCLSPGRFRRVRFPGGANLSGGVRSGADGGFATLLVLVLLTALFLYGAEGYVRANAQNRMAHREAQSRQAVYAAEGGIEWAKDELLLNPDWKAGRLSLDGGEVIVAAELSSDSKGGSQGGVYQVTSTARVGWAERKISVVLKRSSGRWLVLCYREIHQ
;
A
#
# COMPACT_ATOMS: atom_id res chain seq x y z
N MET A 1 17.93 20.76 39.56
CA MET A 1 17.28 21.96 39.01
C MET A 1 15.79 21.78 39.23
N GLU A 2 15.34 22.25 40.38
CA GLU A 2 13.96 22.22 40.83
C GLU A 2 13.40 23.64 40.68
N HIS A 3 12.23 23.77 40.06
CA HIS A 3 11.42 24.97 40.15
C HIS A 3 9.94 24.59 40.33
N PRO A 4 9.17 25.42 41.06
CA PRO A 4 8.12 24.95 41.94
C PRO A 4 6.71 25.25 41.43
N CYS A 5 5.78 24.58 42.09
CA CYS A 5 4.33 24.72 42.07
C CYS A 5 3.82 26.18 41.97
N LEU A 6 2.80 26.38 41.13
CA LEU A 6 1.93 27.55 41.13
C LEU A 6 0.57 27.21 41.76
N SER A 7 0.20 28.06 42.70
CA SER A 7 -0.95 28.02 43.60
C SER A 7 -2.30 28.24 42.89
N PRO A 8 -3.42 27.68 43.40
CA PRO A 8 -4.74 27.87 42.81
C PRO A 8 -5.31 29.26 43.11
N GLY A 9 -5.42 30.07 42.06
CA GLY A 9 -6.09 31.37 42.07
C GLY A 9 -7.60 31.23 42.26
N ARG A 10 -8.04 31.43 43.50
CA ARG A 10 -9.41 31.84 43.86
C ARG A 10 -9.65 33.23 43.25
N PHE A 11 -10.70 33.46 42.44
CA PHE A 11 -11.50 34.70 42.48
C PHE A 11 -12.75 34.69 41.59
N ARG A 12 -13.84 35.14 42.23
CA ARG A 12 -15.05 35.83 41.76
C ARG A 12 -16.01 35.14 40.77
N ARG A 13 -17.08 34.63 41.39
CA ARG A 13 -18.41 34.42 40.84
C ARG A 13 -18.97 35.76 40.33
N VAL A 14 -18.96 35.97 39.01
CA VAL A 14 -19.67 37.09 38.37
C VAL A 14 -21.15 36.73 38.31
N ARG A 15 -21.97 37.50 39.03
CA ARG A 15 -23.43 37.40 39.00
C ARG A 15 -23.92 38.26 37.83
N PHE A 16 -24.26 37.63 36.71
CA PHE A 16 -24.93 38.31 35.60
C PHE A 16 -26.41 38.52 35.95
N PRO A 17 -26.96 39.73 35.70
CA PRO A 17 -28.37 39.99 35.89
C PRO A 17 -29.19 39.44 34.71
N GLY A 18 -30.38 38.94 35.03
CA GLY A 18 -31.59 39.26 34.30
C GLY A 18 -31.71 38.78 32.85
N GLY A 19 -32.45 37.68 32.68
CA GLY A 19 -33.63 37.68 31.81
C GLY A 19 -33.43 38.03 30.34
N ALA A 20 -33.26 37.00 29.53
CA ALA A 20 -33.96 36.94 28.25
C ALA A 20 -34.51 35.53 28.11
N ASN A 21 -35.81 35.38 28.40
CA ASN A 21 -36.61 34.26 27.95
C ASN A 21 -36.47 34.19 26.42
N LEU A 22 -35.63 33.30 25.91
CA LEU A 22 -35.76 32.79 24.54
C LEU A 22 -36.94 31.81 24.53
N SER A 23 -38.13 32.35 24.77
CA SER A 23 -39.37 31.77 24.26
C SER A 23 -39.42 32.09 22.76
N GLY A 24 -38.49 31.47 22.03
CA GLY A 24 -38.61 31.28 20.59
C GLY A 24 -39.62 30.16 20.40
N GLY A 25 -40.88 30.45 20.70
CA GLY A 25 -41.99 29.61 20.27
C GLY A 25 -41.89 29.51 18.76
N VAL A 26 -41.44 28.35 18.28
CA VAL A 26 -41.58 27.96 16.88
C VAL A 26 -43.08 27.89 16.64
N ARG A 27 -43.67 29.03 16.25
CA ARG A 27 -45.03 29.08 15.74
C ARG A 27 -44.99 28.30 14.44
N SER A 28 -45.30 27.02 14.53
CA SER A 28 -45.62 26.13 13.42
C SER A 28 -46.95 26.59 12.81
N GLY A 29 -46.92 27.75 12.14
CA GLY A 29 -47.85 28.00 11.04
C GLY A 29 -47.55 27.00 9.94
N ALA A 30 -48.56 26.55 9.19
CA ALA A 30 -48.41 25.53 8.15
C ALA A 30 -47.17 25.77 7.26
N ASP A 31 -46.89 27.03 6.93
CA ASP A 31 -45.75 27.46 6.11
C ASP A 31 -44.36 27.18 6.73
N GLY A 32 -44.21 27.27 8.05
CA GLY A 32 -42.96 26.96 8.76
C GLY A 32 -42.70 25.46 8.89
N GLY A 33 -43.77 24.66 8.98
CA GLY A 33 -43.70 23.20 8.93
C GLY A 33 -43.21 22.69 7.58
N PHE A 34 -43.68 23.28 6.48
CA PHE A 34 -43.21 22.94 5.14
C PHE A 34 -41.74 23.31 4.92
N ALA A 35 -41.30 24.48 5.38
CA ALA A 35 -39.90 24.89 5.26
C ALA A 35 -38.95 23.94 6.01
N THR A 36 -39.30 23.53 7.23
CA THR A 36 -38.48 22.58 8.00
C THR A 36 -38.45 21.19 7.38
N LEU A 37 -39.58 20.71 6.84
CA LEU A 37 -39.61 19.45 6.08
C LEU A 37 -38.73 19.50 4.83
N LEU A 38 -38.77 20.60 4.06
CA LEU A 38 -37.94 20.77 2.88
C LEU A 38 -36.44 20.75 3.23
N VAL A 39 -36.04 21.44 4.30
CA VAL A 39 -34.66 21.41 4.78
C VAL A 39 -34.25 20.00 5.19
N LEU A 40 -35.13 19.27 5.88
CA LEU A 40 -34.85 17.90 6.30
C LEU A 40 -34.70 16.96 5.09
N VAL A 41 -35.57 17.06 4.09
CA VAL A 41 -35.48 16.29 2.84
C VAL A 41 -34.20 16.61 2.06
N LEU A 42 -33.80 17.88 2.03
CA LEU A 42 -32.57 18.29 1.34
C LEU A 42 -31.33 17.75 2.07
N LEU A 43 -31.32 17.82 3.40
CA LEU A 43 -30.24 17.24 4.21
C LEU A 43 -30.16 15.73 4.02
N THR A 44 -31.28 15.00 4.09
CA THR A 44 -31.26 13.55 3.88
C THR A 44 -30.77 13.21 2.47
N ALA A 45 -31.24 13.89 1.43
CA ALA A 45 -30.74 13.69 0.07
C ALA A 45 -29.22 13.92 -0.01
N LEU A 46 -28.71 15.02 0.53
CA LEU A 46 -27.27 15.30 0.58
C LEU A 46 -26.48 14.22 1.33
N PHE A 47 -27.00 13.72 2.45
CA PHE A 47 -26.37 12.63 3.18
C PHE A 47 -26.32 11.33 2.36
N LEU A 48 -27.40 10.97 1.66
CA LEU A 48 -27.42 9.78 0.80
C LEU A 48 -26.38 9.90 -0.32
N TYR A 49 -26.38 11.02 -1.06
CA TYR A 49 -25.41 11.24 -2.14
C TYR A 49 -23.96 11.30 -1.63
N GLY A 50 -23.73 11.94 -0.49
CA GLY A 50 -22.42 12.01 0.15
C GLY A 50 -21.89 10.63 0.57
N ALA A 51 -22.77 9.79 1.12
CA ALA A 51 -22.41 8.43 1.54
C ALA A 51 -22.01 7.55 0.34
N GLU A 52 -22.74 7.63 -0.78
CA GLU A 52 -22.38 6.91 -2.01
C GLU A 52 -21.01 7.35 -2.55
N GLY A 53 -20.77 8.66 -2.59
CA GLY A 53 -19.48 9.23 -3.01
C GLY A 53 -18.33 8.73 -2.13
N TYR A 54 -18.53 8.75 -0.81
CA TYR A 54 -17.54 8.28 0.16
C TYR A 54 -17.20 6.80 -0.03
N VAL A 55 -18.21 5.93 -0.20
CA VAL A 55 -17.99 4.49 -0.40
C VAL A 55 -17.20 4.23 -1.68
N ARG A 56 -17.54 4.92 -2.78
CA ARG A 56 -16.82 4.77 -4.06
C ARG A 56 -15.37 5.23 -3.95
N ALA A 57 -15.12 6.38 -3.31
CA ALA A 57 -13.77 6.91 -3.11
C ALA A 57 -12.91 5.96 -2.26
N ASN A 58 -13.48 5.41 -1.18
CA ASN A 58 -12.77 4.45 -0.34
C ASN A 58 -12.46 3.14 -1.10
N ALA A 59 -13.39 2.66 -1.93
CA ALA A 59 -13.17 1.49 -2.77
C ALA A 59 -12.03 1.73 -3.78
N GLN A 60 -12.04 2.89 -4.46
CA GLN A 60 -10.99 3.27 -5.40
C GLN A 60 -9.62 3.37 -4.73
N ASN A 61 -9.55 3.98 -3.54
CA ASN A 61 -8.31 4.08 -2.79
C ASN A 61 -7.73 2.70 -2.44
N ARG A 62 -8.59 1.76 -2.02
CA ARG A 62 -8.17 0.37 -1.75
C ARG A 62 -7.69 -0.36 -3.01
N MET A 63 -8.31 -0.11 -4.17
CA MET A 63 -7.85 -0.69 -5.43
C MET A 63 -6.48 -0.12 -5.85
N ALA A 64 -6.31 1.20 -5.76
CA ALA A 64 -5.06 1.87 -6.08
C ALA A 64 -3.90 1.37 -5.21
N HIS A 65 -4.12 1.22 -3.90
CA HIS A 65 -3.11 0.65 -3.00
C HIS A 65 -2.72 -0.78 -3.36
N ARG A 66 -3.69 -1.63 -3.72
CA ARG A 66 -3.42 -3.01 -4.14
C ARG A 66 -2.62 -3.06 -5.44
N GLU A 67 -2.96 -2.22 -6.40
CA GLU A 67 -2.24 -2.13 -7.67
C GLU A 67 -0.81 -1.63 -7.47
N ALA A 68 -0.61 -0.60 -6.63
CA ALA A 68 0.71 -0.09 -6.28
C ALA A 68 1.58 -1.15 -5.62
N GLN A 69 1.07 -1.86 -4.60
CA GLN A 69 1.78 -2.97 -3.95
C GLN A 69 2.09 -4.08 -4.94
N SER A 70 1.15 -4.39 -5.84
CA SER A 70 1.36 -5.41 -6.86
C SER A 70 2.49 -5.06 -7.83
N ARG A 71 2.55 -3.82 -8.30
CA ARG A 71 3.64 -3.34 -9.16
C ARG A 71 4.98 -3.30 -8.43
N GLN A 72 4.99 -2.86 -7.17
CA GLN A 72 6.19 -2.88 -6.34
C GLN A 72 6.73 -4.31 -6.17
N ALA A 73 5.86 -5.29 -5.96
CA ALA A 73 6.26 -6.69 -5.90
C ALA A 73 6.84 -7.20 -7.23
N VAL A 74 6.29 -6.80 -8.39
CA VAL A 74 6.89 -7.13 -9.71
C VAL A 74 8.30 -6.54 -9.81
N TYR A 75 8.48 -5.25 -9.53
CA TYR A 75 9.78 -4.61 -9.61
C TYR A 75 10.80 -5.20 -8.63
N ALA A 76 10.36 -5.55 -7.43
CA ALA A 76 11.20 -6.24 -6.45
C ALA A 76 11.63 -7.63 -6.96
N ALA A 77 10.73 -8.38 -7.60
CA ALA A 77 11.05 -9.67 -8.19
C ALA A 77 12.04 -9.51 -9.37
N GLU A 78 11.85 -8.53 -10.24
CA GLU A 78 12.80 -8.20 -11.32
C GLU A 78 14.18 -7.83 -10.77
N GLY A 79 14.23 -7.00 -9.72
CA GLY A 79 15.46 -6.67 -9.02
C GLY A 79 16.17 -7.90 -8.45
N GLY A 80 15.41 -8.88 -7.94
CA GLY A 80 15.96 -10.17 -7.52
C GLY A 80 16.61 -10.97 -8.65
N ILE A 81 16.07 -10.90 -9.88
CA ILE A 81 16.69 -11.53 -11.06
C ILE A 81 18.01 -10.85 -11.41
N GLU A 82 18.07 -9.52 -11.37
CA GLU A 82 19.31 -8.78 -11.63
C GLU A 82 20.36 -9.08 -10.55
N TRP A 83 19.98 -9.10 -9.27
CA TRP A 83 20.89 -9.51 -8.20
C TRP A 83 21.42 -10.93 -8.39
N ALA A 84 20.58 -11.89 -8.79
CA ALA A 84 21.03 -13.24 -9.08
C ALA A 84 22.02 -13.32 -10.26
N LYS A 85 21.91 -12.45 -11.26
CA LYS A 85 22.91 -12.38 -12.34
C LYS A 85 24.28 -12.00 -11.78
N ASP A 86 24.34 -11.06 -10.85
CA ASP A 86 25.58 -10.62 -10.22
C ASP A 86 26.16 -11.72 -9.32
N GLU A 87 25.33 -12.36 -8.50
CA GLU A 87 25.76 -13.50 -7.66
C GLU A 87 26.28 -14.67 -8.52
N LEU A 88 25.60 -15.00 -9.63
CA LEU A 88 26.06 -16.04 -10.55
C LEU A 88 27.33 -15.65 -11.33
N LEU A 89 27.64 -14.36 -11.45
CA LEU A 89 28.92 -13.91 -12.03
C LEU A 89 30.08 -14.12 -11.04
N LEU A 90 29.84 -13.88 -9.75
CA LEU A 90 30.83 -14.06 -8.69
C LEU A 90 31.00 -15.53 -8.33
N ASN A 91 29.91 -16.27 -8.23
CA ASN A 91 29.86 -17.67 -7.84
C ASN A 91 28.88 -18.46 -8.74
N PRO A 92 29.38 -19.17 -9.77
CA PRO A 92 28.54 -19.99 -10.67
C PRO A 92 27.77 -21.12 -9.99
N ASP A 93 28.17 -21.53 -8.78
CA ASP A 93 27.53 -22.57 -7.98
C ASP A 93 26.49 -22.01 -6.99
N TRP A 94 26.24 -20.70 -7.03
CA TRP A 94 25.21 -20.07 -6.21
C TRP A 94 23.81 -20.57 -6.61
N LYS A 95 22.98 -20.90 -5.61
CA LYS A 95 21.67 -21.54 -5.81
C LYS A 95 20.50 -20.75 -5.28
N ALA A 96 20.68 -19.91 -4.26
CA ALA A 96 19.58 -19.20 -3.66
C ALA A 96 20.07 -18.07 -2.76
N GLY A 97 19.18 -17.11 -2.53
CA GLY A 97 19.40 -16.04 -1.59
C GLY A 97 18.13 -15.27 -1.26
N ARG A 98 18.24 -14.36 -0.30
CA ARG A 98 17.13 -13.55 0.20
C ARG A 98 17.56 -12.11 0.40
N LEU A 99 16.73 -11.19 -0.06
CA LEU A 99 16.89 -9.75 0.12
C LEU A 99 15.71 -9.21 0.93
N SER A 100 16.00 -8.42 1.95
CA SER A 100 14.97 -7.64 2.66
C SER A 100 14.94 -6.23 2.08
N LEU A 101 13.76 -5.76 1.72
CA LEU A 101 13.51 -4.41 1.22
C LEU A 101 12.61 -3.67 2.21
N ASP A 102 12.62 -2.34 2.18
CA ASP A 102 11.69 -1.58 3.00
C ASP A 102 10.25 -1.86 2.54
N GLY A 103 9.47 -2.52 3.41
CA GLY A 103 8.11 -2.96 3.10
C GLY A 103 7.96 -4.29 2.37
N GLY A 104 9.04 -5.07 2.17
CA GLY A 104 8.96 -6.34 1.47
C GLY A 104 10.17 -7.29 1.58
N GLU A 105 10.05 -8.43 0.94
CA GLU A 105 11.06 -9.49 0.92
C GLU A 105 11.15 -10.09 -0.48
N VAL A 106 12.35 -10.42 -0.92
CA VAL A 106 12.61 -11.12 -2.18
C VAL A 106 13.40 -12.38 -1.89
N ILE A 107 12.92 -13.50 -2.40
CA ILE A 107 13.56 -14.82 -2.32
C ILE A 107 13.89 -15.23 -3.75
N VAL A 108 15.15 -15.53 -3.99
CA VAL A 108 15.64 -15.91 -5.32
C VAL A 108 16.25 -17.31 -5.26
N ALA A 109 15.96 -18.11 -6.27
CA ALA A 109 16.53 -19.43 -6.46
C ALA A 109 17.04 -19.56 -7.91
N ALA A 110 18.20 -20.18 -8.07
CA ALA A 110 18.84 -20.46 -9.35
C ALA A 110 19.15 -21.95 -9.44
N GLU A 111 18.70 -22.56 -10.52
CA GLU A 111 18.92 -23.97 -10.81
C GLU A 111 19.62 -24.08 -12.17
N LEU A 112 20.68 -24.89 -12.24
CA LEU A 112 21.33 -25.20 -13.51
C LEU A 112 20.43 -26.16 -14.29
N SER A 113 20.13 -25.82 -15.55
CA SER A 113 19.36 -26.70 -16.43
C SER A 113 20.16 -27.96 -16.77
N SER A 114 19.50 -29.12 -16.68
CA SER A 114 20.06 -30.43 -16.98
C SER A 114 20.67 -30.54 -18.39
N ASP A 115 20.18 -29.73 -19.32
CA ASP A 115 20.65 -29.70 -20.72
C ASP A 115 21.97 -28.96 -20.89
N SER A 116 22.46 -28.31 -19.84
CA SER A 116 23.70 -27.54 -19.86
C SER A 116 24.84 -28.33 -19.21
N LYS A 117 25.92 -28.58 -19.97
CA LYS A 117 27.17 -29.08 -19.37
C LYS A 117 27.74 -27.98 -18.48
N GLY A 118 27.54 -28.13 -17.17
CA GLY A 118 28.02 -27.24 -16.11
C GLY A 118 29.53 -27.12 -16.11
N GLY A 119 30.04 -26.22 -16.94
CA GLY A 119 31.43 -25.82 -16.99
C GLY A 119 31.52 -24.30 -17.08
N SER A 120 32.71 -23.77 -16.81
CA SER A 120 33.03 -22.34 -16.68
C SER A 120 32.74 -21.46 -17.92
N GLN A 121 32.12 -22.00 -18.97
CA GLN A 121 31.92 -21.37 -20.28
C GLN A 121 30.47 -21.14 -20.73
N GLY A 122 29.45 -21.43 -19.92
CA GLY A 122 28.09 -20.95 -20.25
C GLY A 122 26.95 -21.87 -19.88
N GLY A 123 26.72 -22.01 -18.57
CA GLY A 123 25.52 -22.64 -18.02
C GLY A 123 24.23 -21.96 -18.50
N VAL A 124 23.19 -22.75 -18.76
CA VAL A 124 21.80 -22.27 -18.82
C VAL A 124 21.20 -22.43 -17.44
N TYR A 125 20.78 -21.32 -16.84
CA TYR A 125 20.20 -21.29 -15.50
C TYR A 125 18.72 -20.93 -15.58
N GLN A 126 17.90 -21.62 -14.81
CA GLN A 126 16.55 -21.19 -14.51
C GLN A 126 16.59 -20.44 -13.18
N VAL A 127 16.34 -19.13 -13.23
CA VAL A 127 16.30 -18.28 -12.06
C VAL A 127 14.86 -17.91 -11.77
N THR A 128 14.43 -18.15 -10.54
CA THR A 128 13.10 -17.81 -10.04
C THR A 128 13.24 -16.81 -8.91
N SER A 129 12.59 -15.66 -9.04
CA SER A 129 12.54 -14.62 -8.03
C SER A 129 11.10 -14.44 -7.57
N THR A 130 10.85 -14.63 -6.28
CA THR A 130 9.57 -14.40 -5.63
C THR A 130 9.72 -13.18 -4.73
N ALA A 131 8.91 -12.15 -4.95
CA ALA A 131 8.87 -10.97 -4.11
C ALA A 131 7.50 -10.77 -3.48
N ARG A 132 7.52 -10.35 -2.21
CA ARG A 132 6.34 -9.99 -1.43
C ARG A 132 6.46 -8.57 -0.94
N VAL A 133 5.50 -7.71 -1.29
CA VAL A 133 5.42 -6.32 -0.83
C VAL A 133 4.03 -6.08 -0.27
N GLY A 134 3.96 -5.79 1.03
CA GLY A 134 2.70 -5.78 1.78
C GLY A 134 1.95 -7.10 1.64
N TRP A 135 0.81 -7.07 0.94
CA TRP A 135 -0.09 -8.22 0.74
C TRP A 135 0.02 -8.82 -0.66
N ALA A 136 0.80 -8.19 -1.54
CA ALA A 136 1.01 -8.67 -2.89
C ALA A 136 2.23 -9.59 -2.93
N GLU A 137 2.07 -10.75 -3.56
CA GLU A 137 3.16 -11.66 -3.88
C GLU A 137 3.23 -11.83 -5.41
N ARG A 138 4.45 -11.76 -5.95
CA ARG A 138 4.73 -11.90 -7.37
C ARG A 138 5.91 -12.81 -7.56
N LYS A 139 5.83 -13.67 -8.58
CA LYS A 139 6.87 -14.64 -8.90
C LYS A 139 7.24 -14.50 -10.37
N ILE A 140 8.53 -14.35 -10.63
CA ILE A 140 9.09 -14.24 -11.97
C ILE A 140 10.08 -15.39 -12.15
N SER A 141 9.99 -16.09 -13.28
CA SER A 141 10.94 -17.12 -13.69
C SER A 141 11.58 -16.70 -15.00
N VAL A 142 12.92 -16.79 -15.04
CA VAL A 142 13.72 -16.40 -16.19
C VAL A 142 14.70 -17.52 -16.52
N VAL A 143 14.88 -17.81 -17.81
CA VAL A 143 15.96 -18.67 -18.29
C VAL A 143 17.11 -17.78 -18.75
N LEU A 144 18.24 -17.90 -18.08
CA LEU A 144 19.46 -17.14 -18.34
C LEU A 144 20.49 -18.02 -19.05
N LYS A 145 21.19 -17.47 -20.04
CA LYS A 145 22.34 -18.09 -20.68
C LYS A 145 23.50 -17.11 -20.72
N ARG A 146 24.68 -17.53 -20.27
CA ARG A 146 25.87 -16.70 -20.37
C ARG A 146 26.41 -16.76 -21.80
N SER A 147 26.59 -15.59 -22.41
CA SER A 147 27.22 -15.45 -23.72
C SER A 147 28.13 -14.23 -23.70
N SER A 148 29.38 -14.38 -24.12
CA SER A 148 30.36 -13.28 -24.24
C SER A 148 30.48 -12.37 -22.99
N GLY A 149 30.39 -12.97 -21.80
CA GLY A 149 30.52 -12.24 -20.53
C GLY A 149 29.25 -11.49 -20.10
N ARG A 150 28.15 -11.59 -20.83
CA ARG A 150 26.84 -11.04 -20.46
C ARG A 150 25.81 -12.15 -20.26
N TRP A 151 24.82 -11.87 -19.43
CA TRP A 151 23.65 -12.74 -19.29
C TRP A 151 22.60 -12.39 -20.34
N LEU A 152 22.23 -13.37 -21.15
CA LEU A 152 21.11 -13.27 -22.08
C LEU A 152 19.88 -13.90 -21.44
N VAL A 153 18.79 -13.13 -21.41
CA VAL A 153 17.47 -13.62 -21.03
C VAL A 153 16.86 -14.34 -22.23
N LEU A 154 16.74 -15.67 -22.15
CA LEU A 154 16.16 -16.48 -23.22
C LEU A 154 14.64 -16.57 -23.10
N CYS A 155 14.12 -16.61 -21.87
CA CYS A 155 12.70 -16.70 -21.60
C CYS A 155 12.38 -15.90 -20.34
N TYR A 156 11.30 -15.13 -20.38
CA TYR A 156 10.75 -14.41 -19.24
C TYR A 156 9.31 -14.91 -19.02
N ARG A 157 8.97 -15.24 -17.78
CA ARG A 157 7.62 -15.64 -17.40
C ARG A 157 7.26 -15.06 -16.04
N GLU A 158 6.20 -14.26 -16.00
CA GLU A 158 5.52 -13.94 -14.76
C GLU A 158 4.57 -15.10 -14.41
N ILE A 159 4.64 -15.57 -13.16
CA ILE A 159 3.80 -16.65 -12.65
C ILE A 159 2.76 -16.00 -11.73
N HIS A 160 1.51 -16.04 -12.17
CA HIS A 160 0.36 -15.65 -11.34
C HIS A 160 -0.15 -16.88 -10.61
N GLN A 161 -0.22 -16.82 -9.28
CA GLN A 161 -0.88 -17.81 -8.43
C GLN A 161 -2.15 -17.20 -7.82
#